data_AF-A0A7Y2T533-F1
#
_entry.id   AF-A0A7Y2T533-F1
#
_cell.length_a   1.000
_cell.length_b   1.000
_cell.length_c   1.000
_cell.angle_alpha   90.00
_cell.angle_beta   90.00
_cell.angle_gamma   90.00
#
_symmetry.space_group_name_H-M   'P 1'
#
loop_
_entity.id
_entity.type
_entity.pdbx_description
1 polymer ?
#
loop_
_entity_poly.entity_id
_entity_poly.type
_entity_poly.pdbx_seq_one_letter_code
_entity_poly.pdbx_strand_id
1 'polypeptide(L)'
;MTQPDKGSLAQGTIALDTDSEPINISYQEHRDRNGQFLAELDQLNLHSGQLLNLAQQRKEAEEKLAHGRARYANMAYMDAFMTEVFDDLGLLPQENSSTQ
;
A
#
# COMPACT_ATOMS: atom_id res chain seq x y z
N MET A 1 -23.30 -21.06 1.80
CA MET A 1 -22.37 -20.00 1.38
C MET A 1 -23.21 -18.79 1.02
N THR A 2 -23.31 -17.82 1.93
CA THR A 2 -24.10 -16.59 1.74
C THR A 2 -23.24 -15.57 0.99
N GLN A 3 -23.67 -15.17 -0.21
CA GLN A 3 -23.08 -14.04 -0.92
C GLN A 3 -23.18 -12.80 -0.02
N PRO A 4 -22.10 -12.02 0.15
CA PRO A 4 -22.20 -10.75 0.86
C PRO A 4 -23.15 -9.83 0.09
N ASP A 5 -24.08 -9.24 0.83
CA ASP A 5 -25.12 -8.36 0.30
C ASP A 5 -24.45 -7.14 -0.34
N LYS A 6 -24.58 -6.99 -1.67
CA LYS A 6 -23.94 -5.90 -2.44
C LYS A 6 -24.34 -4.50 -1.96
N GLY A 7 -25.41 -4.40 -1.15
CA GLY A 7 -25.86 -3.16 -0.52
C GLY A 7 -24.95 -2.59 0.59
N SER A 8 -23.91 -3.31 1.02
CA SER A 8 -22.99 -2.86 2.10
C SER A 8 -21.63 -2.35 1.61
N LEU A 9 -21.39 -2.31 0.30
CA LEU A 9 -20.10 -1.89 -0.25
C LEU A 9 -20.00 -0.37 -0.33
N ALA A 10 -18.90 0.20 0.16
CA ALA A 10 -18.57 1.60 -0.08
C ALA A 10 -18.22 1.78 -1.56
N GLN A 11 -18.61 2.91 -2.15
CA GLN A 11 -18.25 3.23 -3.53
C GLN A 11 -17.09 4.21 -3.58
N GLY A 12 -16.16 3.97 -4.50
CA GLY A 12 -15.02 4.83 -4.76
C GLY A 12 -14.72 4.89 -6.25
N THR A 13 -13.91 5.86 -6.65
CA THR A 13 -13.52 6.06 -8.04
C THR A 13 -12.02 6.01 -8.17
N ILE A 14 -11.51 5.22 -9.12
CA ILE A 14 -10.11 5.21 -9.50
C ILE A 14 -9.96 5.98 -10.81
N ALA A 15 -9.19 7.06 -10.78
CA ALA A 15 -8.71 7.73 -11.99
C ALA A 15 -7.30 7.22 -12.30
N LEU A 16 -7.12 6.60 -13.47
CA LEU A 16 -5.83 6.07 -13.90
C LEU A 16 -4.94 7.16 -14.52
N ASP A 17 -5.56 8.12 -15.23
CA ASP A 17 -4.95 9.35 -15.71
C ASP A 17 -6.04 10.45 -15.83
N THR A 18 -5.67 11.65 -16.27
CA THR A 18 -6.59 12.79 -16.43
C THR A 18 -7.58 12.65 -17.59
N ASP A 19 -7.29 11.78 -18.56
CA ASP A 19 -8.02 11.67 -19.83
C ASP A 19 -8.91 10.42 -19.91
N SER A 20 -8.73 9.49 -18.97
CA SER A 20 -9.47 8.23 -18.88
C SER A 20 -10.74 8.38 -18.07
N GLU A 21 -11.79 7.69 -18.49
CA GLU A 21 -13.02 7.62 -17.71
C GLU A 21 -12.73 7.00 -16.32
N PRO A 22 -13.17 7.64 -15.24
CA PRO A 22 -12.98 7.12 -13.89
C PRO A 22 -13.67 5.77 -13.72
N ILE A 23 -12.96 4.81 -13.13
CA ILE A 23 -13.50 3.47 -12.87
C ILE A 23 -14.19 3.51 -11.51
N ASN A 24 -15.51 3.31 -11.50
CA ASN A 24 -16.25 3.09 -10.26
C ASN A 24 -15.90 1.70 -9.72
N ILE A 25 -15.44 1.66 -8.47
CA ILE A 25 -15.16 0.43 -7.75
C ILE A 25 -16.00 0.38 -6.47
N SER A 26 -16.55 -0.80 -6.20
CA SER A 26 -17.19 -1.07 -4.91
C SER A 26 -16.16 -1.75 -4.02
N TYR A 27 -16.01 -1.31 -2.78
CA TYR A 27 -15.03 -1.88 -1.85
C TYR A 27 -15.58 -2.03 -0.43
N GLN A 28 -14.98 -2.94 0.33
CA GLN A 28 -15.26 -3.15 1.76
C GLN A 28 -13.97 -3.52 2.50
N GLU A 29 -13.95 -3.29 3.80
CA GLU A 29 -12.90 -3.82 4.66
C GLU A 29 -12.91 -5.36 4.64
N HIS A 30 -11.72 -5.96 4.72
CA HIS A 30 -11.60 -7.41 4.89
C HIS A 30 -12.34 -7.86 6.16
N ARG A 31 -13.00 -9.02 6.12
CA ARG A 31 -13.77 -9.53 7.29
C ARG A 31 -12.93 -9.62 8.57
N ASP A 32 -11.65 -9.98 8.41
CA ASP A 32 -10.72 -10.12 9.53
C ASP A 32 -10.09 -8.79 9.99
N ARG A 33 -10.46 -7.65 9.36
CA ARG A 33 -9.93 -6.31 9.67
C ARG A 33 -8.40 -6.25 9.73
N ASN A 34 -7.76 -6.97 8.82
CA ASN A 34 -6.30 -7.08 8.72
C ASN A 34 -5.64 -5.87 8.03
N GLY A 35 -6.36 -4.74 7.93
CA GLY A 35 -5.92 -3.55 7.21
C GLY A 35 -5.99 -3.65 5.67
N GLN A 36 -6.59 -4.71 5.12
CA GLN A 36 -6.79 -4.86 3.67
C GLN A 36 -8.23 -4.50 3.27
N PHE A 37 -8.38 -3.93 2.08
CA PHE A 37 -9.68 -3.71 1.45
C PHE A 37 -9.90 -4.73 0.33
N LEU A 38 -11.13 -5.25 0.24
CA LEU A 38 -11.61 -6.06 -0.86
C LEU A 38 -12.37 -5.14 -1.81
N ALA A 39 -11.95 -5.09 -3.07
CA ALA A 39 -12.63 -4.33 -4.12
C ALA A 39 -13.23 -5.29 -5.16
N GLU A 40 -14.48 -5.04 -5.54
CA GLU A 40 -15.12 -5.63 -6.71
C GLU A 40 -14.92 -4.69 -7.91
N LEU A 41 -14.22 -5.18 -8.92
CA LEU A 41 -14.23 -4.57 -10.25
C LEU A 41 -15.33 -5.25 -11.07
N ASP A 42 -16.31 -4.48 -11.53
CA ASP A 42 -17.22 -4.95 -12.56
C ASP A 42 -16.42 -5.26 -13.84
N GLN A 43 -16.88 -6.25 -14.61
CA GLN A 43 -16.20 -6.76 -15.80
C GLN A 43 -15.96 -5.65 -16.82
N LEU A 44 -14.75 -5.09 -16.78
CA LEU A 44 -14.26 -4.13 -17.76
C LEU A 44 -13.95 -4.89 -19.07
N ASN A 45 -14.78 -4.70 -20.09
CA ASN A 45 -14.55 -5.24 -21.44
C ASN A 45 -13.41 -4.48 -22.14
N LEU A 46 -12.18 -4.74 -21.71
CA LEU A 46 -10.99 -4.06 -22.20
C LEU A 46 -10.56 -4.59 -23.56
N HIS A 47 -10.32 -3.67 -24.49
CA HIS A 47 -9.81 -3.99 -25.82
C HIS A 47 -8.29 -4.20 -25.76
N SER A 48 -7.71 -4.94 -26.72
CA SER A 48 -6.30 -5.36 -26.69
C SER A 48 -5.29 -4.20 -26.54
N GLY A 49 -5.56 -3.05 -27.14
CA GLY A 49 -4.73 -1.85 -26.98
C GLY A 49 -4.78 -1.27 -25.56
N GLN A 50 -5.93 -1.32 -24.90
CA GLN A 50 -6.10 -0.86 -23.51
C GLN A 50 -5.39 -1.80 -22.53
N LEU A 51 -5.40 -3.12 -22.81
CA LEU A 51 -4.65 -4.10 -22.02
C LEU A 51 -3.14 -3.87 -22.10
N LEU A 52 -2.62 -3.49 -23.27
CA LEU A 52 -1.21 -3.17 -23.44
C LEU A 52 -0.82 -1.91 -22.64
N ASN A 53 -1.65 -0.86 -22.71
CA ASN A 53 -1.42 0.36 -21.94
C ASN A 53 -1.45 0.09 -20.42
N LEU A 54 -2.41 -0.71 -19.94
CA LEU A 54 -2.47 -1.11 -18.53
C LEU A 54 -1.25 -1.93 -18.11
N ALA A 55 -0.76 -2.83 -18.96
CA ALA A 55 0.44 -3.60 -18.67
C ALA A 55 1.68 -2.69 -18.52
N GLN A 56 1.79 -1.67 -19.37
CA GLN A 56 2.85 -0.66 -19.29
C GLN A 56 2.74 0.18 -18.01
N GLN A 57 1.55 0.70 -17.70
CA GLN A 57 1.30 1.45 -16.47
C GLN A 57 1.59 0.62 -15.21
N ARG A 58 1.23 -0.67 -15.21
CA ARG A 58 1.52 -1.58 -14.09
C ARG A 58 3.03 -1.70 -13.85
N LYS A 59 3.82 -1.86 -14.92
CA LYS A 59 5.27 -1.95 -14.83
C LYS A 59 5.87 -0.67 -14.22
N GLU A 60 5.43 0.50 -14.67
CA GLU A 60 5.91 1.78 -14.13
C GLU A 60 5.53 1.98 -12.65
N ALA A 61 4.33 1.56 -12.25
CA ALA A 61 3.90 1.60 -10.86
C ALA A 61 4.72 0.64 -9.98
N GLU A 62 5.00 -0.58 -10.46
CA GLU A 62 5.86 -1.55 -9.76
C GLU A 62 7.29 -1.01 -9.58
N GLU A 63 7.86 -0.36 -10.59
CA GLU A 63 9.19 0.28 -10.50
C GLU A 63 9.20 1.40 -9.45
N LYS A 64 8.18 2.26 -9.43
CA LYS A 64 8.04 3.31 -8.40
C LYS A 64 7.93 2.72 -7.00
N LEU A 65 7.15 1.65 -6.82
CA LEU A 65 7.03 0.95 -5.54
C LEU A 65 8.33 0.29 -5.11
N ALA A 66 9.04 -0.38 -6.03
CA ALA A 66 10.34 -0.98 -5.75
C ALA A 66 11.34 0.08 -5.28
N HIS A 67 11.36 1.22 -5.97
CA HIS A 67 12.22 2.34 -5.59
C HIS A 67 11.83 2.94 -4.22
N GLY A 68 10.53 3.10 -3.95
CA GLY A 68 10.04 3.53 -2.64
C GLY A 68 10.45 2.57 -1.52
N ARG A 69 10.29 1.25 -1.73
CA ARG A 69 10.72 0.21 -0.78
C ARG A 69 12.22 0.25 -0.53
N ALA A 70 13.03 0.45 -1.57
CA ALA A 70 14.49 0.56 -1.42
C ALA A 70 14.88 1.78 -0.56
N ARG A 71 14.21 2.94 -0.72
CA ARG A 71 14.44 4.10 0.15
C ARG A 71 14.10 3.80 1.59
N TYR A 72 12.93 3.19 1.86
CA TYR A 72 12.53 2.84 3.22
C TYR A 72 13.47 1.81 3.86
N ALA A 73 13.92 0.81 3.11
CA ALA A 73 14.90 -0.16 3.60
C ALA A 73 16.24 0.50 3.96
N ASN A 74 16.70 1.44 3.14
CA ASN A 74 17.92 2.20 3.43
C ASN A 74 17.75 3.07 4.69
N MET A 75 16.62 3.77 4.83
CA MET A 75 16.32 4.55 6.04
C MET A 75 16.30 3.67 7.29
N ALA A 76 15.65 2.50 7.24
CA ALA A 76 15.63 1.56 8.35
C ALA A 76 17.02 1.01 8.68
N TYR A 77 17.85 0.75 7.67
CA TYR A 77 19.24 0.33 7.87
C TYR A 77 20.08 1.43 8.54
N MET A 78 19.95 2.67 8.10
CA MET A 78 20.64 3.82 8.72
C MET A 78 20.16 4.07 10.15
N ASP A 79 18.86 3.94 10.41
CA ASP A 79 18.29 4.08 11.76
C ASP A 79 18.82 2.99 12.71
N ALA A 80 18.85 1.74 12.25
CA ALA A 80 19.43 0.63 13.00
C ALA A 80 20.93 0.83 13.26
N PHE A 81 21.68 1.24 12.23
CA PHE A 81 23.12 1.52 12.34
C PHE A 81 23.41 2.65 13.32
N MET A 82 22.68 3.77 13.23
CA MET A 82 22.85 4.89 14.16
C MET A 82 22.48 4.48 15.58
N THR A 83 21.42 3.69 15.76
CA THR A 83 21.04 3.14 17.06
C THR A 83 22.17 2.30 17.66
N GLU A 84 22.74 1.38 16.88
CA GLU A 84 23.88 0.54 17.30
C GLU A 84 25.11 1.38 17.66
N VAL A 85 25.46 2.37 16.84
CA VAL A 85 26.59 3.28 17.11
C VAL A 85 26.36 4.14 18.36
N PHE A 86 25.14 4.61 18.61
CA PHE A 86 24.82 5.38 19.82
C PHE A 86 24.81 4.51 21.08
N ASP A 87 24.41 3.24 20.96
CA ASP A 87 24.49 2.26 22.05
C ASP A 87 25.95 1.97 22.41
N ASP A 88 26.80 1.71 21.41
CA ASP A 88 28.24 1.50 21.57
C ASP A 88 28.97 2.71 22.18
N LEU A 89 28.50 3.92 21.90
CA LEU A 89 29.05 5.16 22.47
C LEU A 89 28.45 5.51 23.85
N GLY A 90 27.49 4.72 24.35
CA GLY A 90 26.81 4.98 25.63
C GLY A 90 26.02 6.28 25.66
N LEU A 91 25.59 6.77 24.48
CA LEU A 91 24.88 8.05 24.31
C LEU A 91 23.36 7.90 24.27
N LEU A 92 22.86 6.67 24.29
CA LEU A 92 21.43 6.43 24.47
C LEU A 92 20.99 6.85 25.88
N PRO A 93 19.85 7.55 26.02
CA PRO A 93 19.34 7.93 27.32
C PRO A 93 19.08 6.67 28.14
N GLN A 94 19.88 6.48 29.20
CA GLN A 94 19.63 5.47 30.21
C GLN A 94 18.22 5.73 30.76
N GLU A 95 17.28 4.82 30.52
CA GLU A 95 16.00 4.84 31.22
C GLU A 95 16.31 4.72 32.71
N ASN A 96 16.27 5.86 33.40
CA ASN A 96 16.37 5.92 34.84
C ASN A 96 15.24 5.07 35.42
N SER A 97 15.60 3.84 35.77
CA SER A 97 14.76 2.90 36.49
C SER A 97 14.61 3.41 37.92
N SER A 98 13.80 4.45 38.10
CA SER A 98 13.32 4.88 39.42
C SER A 98 12.32 3.84 39.92
N THR A 99 12.84 2.75 40.49
CA THR A 99 12.04 1.85 41.30
C THR A 99 12.40 2.09 42.76
N GLN A 100 11.47 2.75 43.45
CA GLN A 100 11.19 2.81 44.90
C GLN A 100 12.36 3.03 45.88
#